data_AF-A0A7C4SSR6-F1
#
_entry.id   AF-A0A7C4SSR6-F1
#
_cell.length_a   1.000
_cell.length_b   1.000
_cell.length_c   1.000
_cell.angle_alpha   90.00
_cell.angle_beta   90.00
_cell.angle_gamma   90.00
#
_symmetry.space_group_name_H-M   'P 1'
#
loop_
_entity.id
_entity.type
_entity.pdbx_description
1 polymer ?
#
loop_
_entity_poly.entity_id
_entity_poly.type
_entity_poly.pdbx_seq_one_letter_code
_entity_poly.pdbx_strand_id
1 'polypeptide(L)'
;NVDCIIFYVATWLWASEIWRTARHLPVPALIWCTPTPIGWATGGVLALHGALDEVGVKHRIVYGYPDEEETMRSILAFIRAAAVANRLKRTTLGLIGGYSMGAVTGSVDIAQVLSKFGVKIEHVDQYELIELAEAIPKEDVRKVYGELRERYERLPKLDEVMERSIRLYIALKKLVLDRKYNVVAVKCFPELGDHYATACLAQSLLPDEGIVTSCIGDVNTALSAYILYLLSGKPTFNPDVQQIRKWENVVKLASDGAAPISLAEDVKK
;
A
#
# COMPACT_ATOMS: atom_id res chain seq x y z
N ASN A 1 -18.76 1.17 -9.48
CA ASN A 1 -18.00 2.24 -8.81
C ASN A 1 -17.22 2.97 -9.86
N VAL A 2 -17.22 4.30 -9.81
CA VAL A 2 -16.50 5.17 -10.75
C VAL A 2 -15.29 5.73 -10.00
N ASP A 3 -14.10 5.67 -10.58
CA ASP A 3 -12.88 6.12 -9.89
C ASP A 3 -12.48 7.56 -10.20
N CYS A 4 -12.74 7.99 -11.43
CA CYS A 4 -12.52 9.35 -11.91
C CYS A 4 -13.45 9.63 -13.08
N ILE A 5 -13.49 10.90 -13.50
CA ILE A 5 -14.20 11.32 -14.71
C ILE A 5 -13.20 11.94 -15.66
N ILE A 6 -13.33 11.63 -16.94
CA ILE A 6 -12.55 12.27 -18.01
C ILE A 6 -13.52 13.05 -18.89
N PHE A 7 -13.40 14.37 -18.87
CA PHE A 7 -14.07 15.27 -19.80
C PHE A 7 -13.19 15.44 -21.03
N TYR A 8 -13.50 14.71 -22.10
CA TYR A 8 -12.88 14.95 -23.40
C TYR A 8 -13.57 16.14 -24.08
N VAL A 9 -12.81 17.21 -24.30
CA VAL A 9 -13.29 18.46 -24.90
C VAL A 9 -12.87 18.50 -26.36
N ALA A 10 -13.82 18.27 -27.25
CA ALA A 10 -13.61 18.30 -28.70
C ALA A 10 -14.02 19.63 -29.36
N THR A 11 -14.76 20.48 -28.65
CA THR A 11 -15.26 21.77 -29.16
C THR A 11 -15.56 22.74 -28.01
N TRP A 12 -16.00 23.96 -28.33
CA TRP A 12 -16.56 24.89 -27.35
C TRP A 12 -17.71 24.25 -26.58
N LEU A 13 -17.85 24.60 -25.31
CA LEU A 13 -18.84 24.02 -24.41
C LEU A 13 -19.49 25.07 -23.53
N TRP A 14 -20.65 24.73 -22.98
CA TRP A 14 -21.30 25.50 -21.94
C TRP A 14 -20.89 24.92 -20.59
N ALA A 15 -19.85 25.50 -19.97
CA ALA A 15 -19.30 25.00 -18.72
C ALA A 15 -20.36 24.96 -17.60
N SER A 16 -21.37 25.85 -17.67
CA SER A 16 -22.54 25.90 -16.79
C SER A 16 -23.29 24.57 -16.68
N GLU A 17 -23.34 23.80 -17.77
CA GLU A 17 -24.06 22.53 -17.83
C GLU A 17 -23.23 21.35 -17.29
N ILE A 18 -21.91 21.52 -17.19
CA ILE A 18 -20.98 20.44 -16.87
C ILE A 18 -20.54 20.49 -15.40
N TRP A 19 -20.22 21.69 -14.89
CA TRP A 19 -19.66 21.82 -13.53
C TRP A 19 -20.61 21.26 -12.47
N ARG A 20 -21.93 21.35 -12.68
CA ARG A 20 -22.93 20.85 -11.73
C ARG A 20 -22.79 19.34 -11.53
N THR A 21 -22.62 18.60 -12.61
CA THR A 21 -22.37 17.15 -12.57
C THR A 21 -21.04 16.82 -11.88
N ALA A 22 -19.98 17.55 -12.24
CA ALA A 22 -18.65 17.37 -11.64
C ALA A 22 -18.66 17.62 -10.12
N ARG A 23 -19.44 18.61 -9.65
CA ARG A 23 -19.57 18.93 -8.22
C ARG A 23 -20.31 17.85 -7.42
N HIS A 24 -21.26 17.14 -8.03
CA HIS A 24 -22.02 16.09 -7.36
C HIS A 24 -21.33 14.72 -7.38
N LEU A 25 -20.26 14.56 -8.18
CA LEU A 25 -19.48 13.34 -8.24
C LEU A 25 -18.20 13.50 -7.40
N PRO A 26 -18.07 12.81 -6.25
CA PRO A 26 -16.97 12.98 -5.31
C PRO A 26 -15.69 12.23 -5.77
N VAL A 27 -15.34 12.37 -7.05
CA VAL A 27 -14.21 11.72 -7.70
C VAL A 27 -13.38 12.77 -8.44
N PRO A 28 -12.06 12.59 -8.54
CA PRO A 28 -11.20 13.53 -9.27
C PRO A 28 -11.56 13.56 -10.76
N ALA A 29 -11.43 14.74 -11.37
CA ALA A 29 -11.72 14.95 -12.79
C ALA A 29 -10.45 15.22 -13.62
N LEU A 30 -10.44 14.76 -14.85
CA LEU A 30 -9.45 15.08 -15.88
C LEU A 30 -10.16 15.81 -17.01
N ILE A 31 -9.62 16.91 -17.48
CA ILE A 31 -10.02 17.53 -18.75
C ILE A 31 -8.96 17.14 -19.78
N TRP A 32 -9.38 16.50 -20.87
CA TRP A 32 -8.49 16.11 -21.96
C TRP A 32 -8.91 16.79 -23.26
N CYS A 33 -7.96 17.35 -23.98
CA CYS A 33 -8.18 17.94 -25.29
C CYS A 33 -7.02 17.66 -26.23
N THR A 34 -7.32 17.40 -27.49
CA THR A 34 -6.34 17.32 -28.56
C THR A 34 -5.89 18.73 -28.98
N PRO A 35 -4.62 18.96 -29.32
CA PRO A 35 -4.09 20.28 -29.62
C PRO A 35 -4.40 20.72 -31.05
N THR A 36 -5.69 20.91 -31.32
CA THR A 36 -6.21 21.27 -32.63
C THR A 36 -6.99 22.60 -32.58
N PRO A 37 -6.86 23.47 -33.60
CA PRO A 37 -7.70 24.66 -33.70
C PRO A 37 -9.15 24.32 -34.08
N ILE A 38 -9.43 23.08 -34.50
CA ILE A 38 -10.77 22.65 -34.92
C ILE A 38 -11.72 22.72 -33.73
N GLY A 39 -12.90 23.29 -33.96
CA GLY A 39 -14.00 23.31 -33.00
C GLY A 39 -13.80 24.22 -31.78
N TRP A 40 -12.73 25.03 -31.69
CA TRP A 40 -12.43 25.88 -30.53
C TRP A 40 -12.28 25.09 -29.21
N ALA A 41 -11.81 23.84 -29.29
CA ALA A 41 -11.70 22.92 -28.16
C ALA A 41 -10.87 23.48 -26.99
N THR A 42 -9.70 24.09 -27.28
CA THR A 42 -8.86 24.74 -26.25
C THR A 42 -9.61 25.84 -25.49
N GLY A 43 -10.46 26.60 -26.17
CA GLY A 43 -11.34 27.59 -25.52
C GLY A 43 -12.34 26.93 -24.57
N GLY A 44 -12.95 25.81 -25.00
CA GLY A 44 -13.82 25.00 -24.16
C GLY A 44 -13.12 24.42 -22.92
N VAL A 45 -11.87 23.96 -23.06
CA VAL A 45 -11.04 23.47 -21.95
C VAL A 45 -10.83 24.54 -20.90
N LEU A 46 -10.40 25.74 -21.32
CA LEU A 46 -10.12 26.84 -20.40
C LEU A 46 -11.40 27.33 -19.71
N ALA A 47 -12.52 27.38 -20.44
CA ALA A 47 -13.83 27.70 -19.86
C ALA A 47 -14.27 26.66 -18.82
N LEU A 48 -14.10 25.36 -19.09
CA LEU A 48 -14.41 24.31 -18.13
C LEU A 48 -13.47 24.32 -16.93
N HIS A 49 -12.17 24.49 -17.16
CA HIS A 49 -11.15 24.59 -16.11
C HIS A 49 -11.49 25.69 -15.11
N GLY A 50 -11.72 26.92 -15.59
CA GLY A 50 -12.11 28.04 -14.74
C GLY A 50 -13.40 27.77 -13.98
N ALA A 51 -14.42 27.19 -14.63
CA ALA A 51 -15.66 26.84 -13.95
C ALA A 51 -15.47 25.79 -12.84
N LEU A 52 -14.60 24.79 -13.04
CA LEU A 52 -14.31 23.77 -12.02
C LEU A 52 -13.49 24.34 -10.84
N ASP A 53 -12.56 25.27 -11.10
CA ASP A 53 -11.82 25.98 -10.06
C ASP A 53 -12.75 26.81 -9.16
N GLU A 54 -13.67 27.59 -9.76
CA GLU A 54 -14.65 28.42 -9.04
C GLU A 54 -15.55 27.61 -8.09
N VAL A 55 -15.85 26.36 -8.43
CA VAL A 55 -16.69 25.47 -7.60
C VAL A 55 -15.88 24.50 -6.72
N GLY A 56 -14.56 24.63 -6.70
CA GLY A 56 -13.66 23.84 -5.85
C GLY A 56 -13.52 22.37 -6.26
N VAL A 57 -13.79 22.04 -7.52
CA VAL A 57 -13.62 20.67 -8.04
C VAL A 57 -12.14 20.48 -8.43
N LYS A 58 -11.44 19.62 -7.70
CA LYS A 58 -10.05 19.26 -8.02
C LYS A 58 -9.98 18.51 -9.36
N HIS A 59 -9.19 19.06 -10.28
CA HIS A 59 -9.05 18.48 -11.60
C HIS A 59 -7.65 18.71 -12.20
N ARG A 60 -7.34 18.00 -13.28
CA ARG A 60 -6.09 18.14 -14.05
C ARG A 60 -6.39 18.30 -15.53
N ILE A 61 -5.56 19.04 -16.25
CA ILE A 61 -5.66 19.20 -17.70
C ILE A 61 -4.58 18.35 -18.38
N VAL A 62 -4.97 17.66 -19.44
CA VAL A 62 -4.05 17.02 -20.39
C VAL A 62 -4.35 17.57 -21.78
N TYR A 63 -3.31 18.03 -22.46
CA TYR A 63 -3.39 18.64 -23.78
C TYR A 63 -2.43 17.90 -24.71
N GLY A 64 -2.98 17.09 -25.62
CA GLY A 64 -2.19 16.19 -26.46
C GLY A 64 -3.04 15.15 -27.19
N TYR A 65 -2.45 14.50 -28.20
CA TYR A 65 -3.10 13.49 -29.02
C TYR A 65 -3.06 12.08 -28.39
N PRO A 66 -4.02 11.19 -28.69
CA PRO A 66 -4.06 9.84 -28.12
C PRO A 66 -2.91 8.91 -28.58
N ASP A 67 -2.26 9.21 -29.70
CA ASP A 67 -1.10 8.51 -30.23
C ASP A 67 0.24 9.01 -29.62
N GLU A 68 0.22 10.12 -28.87
CA GLU A 68 1.37 10.59 -28.12
C GLU A 68 1.55 9.76 -26.85
N GLU A 69 2.70 9.09 -26.74
CA GLU A 69 3.03 8.26 -25.58
C GLU A 69 2.99 9.05 -24.27
N GLU A 70 3.49 10.28 -24.26
CA GLU A 70 3.50 11.14 -23.08
C GLU A 70 2.08 11.50 -22.61
N THR A 71 1.19 11.82 -23.54
CA THR A 71 -0.22 12.13 -23.28
C THR A 71 -0.91 10.93 -22.64
N MET A 72 -0.81 9.76 -23.27
CA MET A 72 -1.42 8.54 -22.74
C MET A 72 -0.82 8.13 -21.38
N ARG A 73 0.49 8.28 -21.20
CA ARG A 73 1.16 8.06 -19.91
C ARG A 73 0.60 8.97 -18.81
N SER A 74 0.37 10.25 -19.10
CA SER A 74 -0.20 11.22 -18.16
C SER A 74 -1.64 10.86 -17.76
N ILE A 75 -2.48 10.51 -18.75
CA ILE A 75 -3.87 10.08 -18.54
C ILE A 75 -3.92 8.81 -17.68
N LEU A 76 -3.12 7.79 -18.03
CA LEU A 76 -3.08 6.52 -17.30
C LEU A 76 -2.56 6.70 -15.86
N ALA A 77 -1.56 7.56 -15.66
CA ALA A 77 -1.07 7.88 -14.32
C ALA A 77 -2.17 8.51 -13.45
N PHE A 78 -2.96 9.44 -14.02
CA PHE A 78 -4.10 10.03 -13.32
C PHE A 78 -5.17 8.99 -12.96
N ILE A 79 -5.56 8.13 -13.92
CA ILE A 79 -6.56 7.08 -13.69
C ILE A 79 -6.11 6.13 -12.58
N ARG A 80 -4.85 5.65 -12.63
CA ARG A 80 -4.29 4.75 -11.62
C ARG A 80 -4.27 5.41 -10.24
N ALA A 81 -3.83 6.65 -10.14
CA ALA A 81 -3.81 7.39 -8.88
C ALA A 81 -5.22 7.57 -8.30
N ALA A 82 -6.22 7.89 -9.14
CA ALA A 82 -7.61 8.02 -8.71
C ALA A 82 -8.20 6.69 -8.20
N ALA A 83 -7.93 5.59 -8.89
CA ALA A 83 -8.35 4.26 -8.47
C ALA A 83 -7.74 3.87 -7.10
N VAL A 84 -6.45 4.14 -6.90
CA VAL A 84 -5.78 3.91 -5.61
C VAL A 84 -6.40 4.79 -4.51
N ALA A 85 -6.61 6.08 -4.77
CA ALA A 85 -7.20 6.99 -3.80
C ALA A 85 -8.61 6.54 -3.35
N ASN A 86 -9.42 5.99 -4.25
CA ASN A 86 -10.73 5.44 -3.88
C ASN A 86 -10.63 4.07 -3.20
N ARG A 87 -9.65 3.26 -3.55
CA ARG A 87 -9.38 1.99 -2.87
C ARG A 87 -9.04 2.21 -1.40
N LEU A 88 -8.22 3.22 -1.09
CA LEU A 88 -7.85 3.60 0.28
C LEU A 88 -9.07 3.90 1.17
N LYS A 89 -10.11 4.54 0.62
CA LYS A 89 -11.36 4.83 1.35
C LYS A 89 -12.12 3.57 1.81
N ARG A 90 -11.71 2.39 1.36
CA ARG A 90 -12.32 1.09 1.66
C ARG A 90 -11.31 0.13 2.28
N THR A 91 -10.17 0.66 2.70
CA THR A 91 -9.08 -0.10 3.29
C THR A 91 -9.26 -0.14 4.79
N THR A 92 -9.11 -1.34 5.35
CA THR A 92 -8.92 -1.54 6.79
C THR A 92 -7.49 -1.95 7.05
N LEU A 93 -6.78 -1.16 7.86
CA LEU A 93 -5.43 -1.43 8.35
C LEU A 93 -5.53 -2.04 9.76
N GLY A 94 -4.97 -3.23 9.95
CA GLY A 94 -4.82 -3.83 11.27
C GLY A 94 -3.54 -3.35 11.94
N LEU A 95 -3.66 -2.57 13.02
CA LEU A 95 -2.54 -2.17 13.86
C LEU A 95 -2.43 -3.19 15.00
N ILE A 96 -1.46 -4.09 14.92
CA ILE A 96 -1.29 -5.20 15.87
C ILE A 96 -0.22 -4.81 16.89
N GLY A 97 -0.63 -4.73 18.15
CA GLY A 97 0.10 -3.99 19.17
C GLY A 97 -0.05 -2.49 18.93
N GLY A 98 1.04 -1.73 19.01
CA GLY A 98 0.98 -0.29 18.83
C GLY A 98 2.33 0.34 18.54
N TYR A 99 2.45 1.60 18.97
CA TYR A 99 3.67 2.37 18.82
C TYR A 99 4.89 1.66 19.45
N SER A 100 5.99 1.60 18.69
CA SER A 100 7.19 0.85 19.04
C SER A 100 8.43 1.75 19.06
N MET A 101 9.41 1.39 19.89
CA MET A 101 10.81 1.83 19.81
C MET A 101 11.06 3.34 19.79
N GLY A 102 10.07 4.17 20.15
CA GLY A 102 10.22 5.62 20.01
C GLY A 102 10.21 6.10 18.56
N ALA A 103 9.79 5.29 17.59
CA ALA A 103 9.76 5.62 16.17
C ALA A 103 8.57 6.55 15.82
N VAL A 104 8.63 7.80 16.29
CA VAL A 104 7.54 8.80 16.17
C VAL A 104 7.03 8.94 14.74
N THR A 105 7.90 8.73 13.75
CA THR A 105 7.58 8.77 12.32
C THR A 105 6.52 7.76 11.91
N GLY A 106 6.36 6.65 12.63
CA GLY A 106 5.30 5.66 12.37
C GLY A 106 4.04 5.85 13.22
N SER A 107 4.09 6.74 14.21
CA SER A 107 2.93 7.10 15.04
C SER A 107 1.98 7.99 14.26
N VAL A 108 0.68 7.71 14.37
CA VAL A 108 -0.37 8.46 13.65
C VAL A 108 -1.54 8.77 14.56
N ASP A 109 -2.18 9.90 14.29
CA ASP A 109 -3.55 10.16 14.73
C ASP A 109 -4.51 9.40 13.80
N ILE A 110 -5.25 8.44 14.38
CA ILE A 110 -6.23 7.61 13.65
C ILE A 110 -7.31 8.49 12.99
N ALA A 111 -7.76 9.54 13.66
CA ALA A 111 -8.76 10.46 13.09
C ALA A 111 -8.18 11.23 11.89
N GLN A 112 -6.89 11.58 11.94
CA GLN A 112 -6.21 12.20 10.81
C GLN A 112 -6.10 11.25 9.62
N VAL A 113 -5.73 9.97 9.83
CA VAL A 113 -5.63 8.98 8.75
C VAL A 113 -7.00 8.74 8.11
N LEU A 114 -8.05 8.60 8.92
CA LEU A 114 -9.42 8.45 8.44
C LEU A 114 -9.88 9.67 7.63
N SER A 115 -9.63 10.88 8.13
CA SER A 115 -10.02 12.13 7.46
C SER A 115 -9.28 12.34 6.13
N LYS A 116 -7.96 12.08 6.10
CA LYS A 116 -7.11 12.33 4.92
C LYS A 116 -7.25 11.25 3.85
N PHE A 117 -7.30 9.98 4.24
CA PHE A 117 -7.23 8.84 3.32
C PHE A 117 -8.50 8.00 3.25
N GLY A 118 -9.41 8.14 4.22
CA GLY A 118 -10.57 7.27 4.37
C GLY A 118 -10.21 5.86 4.84
N VAL A 119 -8.98 5.64 5.33
CA VAL A 119 -8.52 4.34 5.81
C VAL A 119 -8.99 4.13 7.24
N LYS A 120 -9.67 3.01 7.50
CA LYS A 120 -10.01 2.58 8.85
C LYS A 120 -8.78 1.93 9.49
N ILE A 121 -8.41 2.34 10.69
CA ILE A 121 -7.39 1.64 11.49
C ILE A 121 -8.12 0.90 12.60
N GLU A 122 -7.87 -0.41 12.69
CA GLU A 122 -8.32 -1.24 13.80
C GLU A 122 -7.13 -1.64 14.65
N HIS A 123 -7.16 -1.28 15.92
CA HIS A 123 -6.18 -1.76 16.89
C HIS A 123 -6.51 -3.20 17.29
N VAL A 124 -5.49 -4.05 17.32
CA VAL A 124 -5.55 -5.42 17.81
C VAL A 124 -4.52 -5.54 18.91
N ASP A 125 -4.93 -6.02 20.08
CA ASP A 125 -3.99 -6.28 21.15
C ASP A 125 -2.97 -7.35 20.72
N GLN A 126 -1.71 -7.13 21.03
CA GLN A 126 -0.62 -8.04 20.66
C GLN A 126 -0.82 -9.44 21.24
N TYR A 127 -1.42 -9.53 22.44
CA TYR A 127 -1.68 -10.79 23.13
C TYR A 127 -2.65 -11.69 22.35
N GLU A 128 -3.60 -11.10 21.61
CA GLU A 128 -4.51 -11.87 20.75
C GLU A 128 -3.74 -12.63 19.67
N LEU A 129 -2.70 -12.02 19.07
CA LEU A 129 -1.84 -12.69 18.10
C LEU A 129 -1.06 -13.85 18.73
N ILE A 130 -0.59 -13.68 19.97
CA ILE A 130 0.14 -14.71 20.72
C ILE A 130 -0.78 -15.90 21.03
N GLU A 131 -1.99 -15.65 21.53
CA GLU A 131 -2.99 -16.70 21.79
C GLU A 131 -3.35 -17.48 20.51
N LEU A 132 -3.55 -16.76 19.39
CA LEU A 132 -3.80 -17.39 18.09
C LEU A 132 -2.61 -18.25 17.65
N ALA A 133 -1.37 -17.82 17.90
CA ALA A 133 -0.15 -18.55 17.55
C ALA A 133 0.05 -19.81 18.41
N GLU A 134 -0.23 -19.73 19.72
CA GLU A 134 -0.16 -20.87 20.63
C GLU A 134 -1.24 -21.93 20.32
N ALA A 135 -2.41 -21.50 19.86
CA ALA A 135 -3.49 -22.41 19.46
C ALA A 135 -3.20 -23.22 18.18
N ILE A 136 -2.13 -22.91 17.43
CA ILE A 136 -1.79 -23.63 16.20
C ILE A 136 -1.30 -25.06 16.52
N PRO A 137 -1.81 -26.11 15.86
CA PRO A 137 -1.29 -27.46 16.03
C PRO A 137 0.15 -27.62 15.52
N LYS A 138 0.93 -28.53 16.10
CA LYS A 138 2.31 -28.83 15.65
C LYS A 138 2.34 -29.39 14.23
N GLU A 139 1.26 -30.05 13.82
CA GLU A 139 1.06 -30.61 12.49
C GLU A 139 1.08 -29.51 11.42
N ASP A 140 0.40 -28.39 11.67
CA ASP A 140 0.37 -27.23 10.77
C ASP A 140 1.75 -26.55 10.69
N VAL A 141 2.47 -26.47 11.81
CA VAL A 141 3.85 -25.96 11.84
C VAL A 141 4.76 -26.84 10.98
N ARG A 142 4.68 -28.17 11.14
CA ARG A 142 5.50 -29.11 10.35
C ARG A 142 5.19 -29.03 8.86
N LYS A 143 3.92 -28.82 8.49
CA LYS A 143 3.51 -28.64 7.11
C LYS A 143 4.17 -27.41 6.50
N VAL A 144 4.06 -26.24 7.14
CA VAL A 144 4.69 -25.01 6.65
C VAL A 144 6.21 -25.16 6.62
N TYR A 145 6.83 -25.77 7.64
CA TYR A 145 8.28 -26.03 7.62
C TYR A 145 8.70 -26.92 6.44
N GLY A 146 7.90 -27.92 6.07
CA GLY A 146 8.10 -28.76 4.89
C GLY A 146 8.04 -27.95 3.58
N GLU A 147 7.05 -27.08 3.44
CA GLU A 147 6.92 -26.18 2.28
C GLU A 147 8.13 -25.24 2.16
N LEU A 148 8.61 -24.69 3.28
CA LEU A 148 9.83 -23.87 3.30
C LEU A 148 11.05 -24.73 2.90
N ARG A 149 11.17 -25.97 3.38
CA ARG A 149 12.28 -26.89 3.04
C ARG A 149 12.37 -27.20 1.55
N GLU A 150 11.24 -27.24 0.86
CA GLU A 150 11.20 -27.41 -0.60
C GLU A 150 11.62 -26.14 -1.35
N ARG A 151 11.36 -24.97 -0.75
CA ARG A 151 11.63 -23.65 -1.34
C ARG A 151 13.08 -23.19 -1.17
N TYR A 152 13.75 -23.54 -0.06
CA TYR A 152 15.09 -23.02 0.29
C TYR A 152 16.14 -24.12 0.41
N GLU A 153 17.36 -23.83 -0.07
CA GLU A 153 18.51 -24.72 0.07
C GLU A 153 18.91 -24.92 1.53
N ARG A 154 18.75 -23.88 2.36
CA ARG A 154 19.14 -23.86 3.76
C ARG A 154 18.05 -23.25 4.61
N LEU A 155 17.74 -23.93 5.71
CA LEU A 155 16.84 -23.42 6.74
C LEU A 155 17.44 -23.66 8.12
N PRO A 156 17.12 -22.79 9.09
CA PRO A 156 17.31 -23.09 10.50
C PRO A 156 16.68 -24.43 10.87
N LYS A 157 17.19 -25.06 11.94
CA LYS A 157 16.57 -26.25 12.51
C LYS A 157 15.16 -25.89 12.99
N LEU A 158 14.24 -26.86 12.94
CA LEU A 158 12.93 -26.72 13.55
C LEU A 158 13.07 -26.85 15.07
N ASP A 159 13.54 -25.77 15.70
CA ASP A 159 13.59 -25.58 17.14
C ASP A 159 12.41 -24.71 17.61
N GLU A 160 12.39 -24.37 18.91
CA GLU A 160 11.32 -23.58 19.52
C GLU A 160 11.14 -22.21 18.86
N VAL A 161 12.23 -21.55 18.47
CA VAL A 161 12.19 -20.21 17.85
C VAL A 161 11.61 -20.29 16.44
N MET A 162 12.04 -21.29 15.66
CA MET A 162 11.48 -21.52 14.32
C MET A 162 10.01 -21.94 14.39
N GLU A 163 9.64 -22.80 15.34
CA GLU A 163 8.25 -23.18 15.58
C GLU A 163 7.39 -21.95 15.89
N ARG A 164 7.82 -21.08 16.81
CA ARG A 164 7.11 -19.83 17.14
C ARG A 164 7.02 -18.88 15.95
N SER A 165 8.08 -18.74 15.17
CA SER A 165 8.09 -17.89 13.97
C SER A 165 7.07 -18.35 12.92
N ILE A 166 6.95 -19.67 12.71
CA ILE A 166 5.94 -20.26 11.82
C ILE A 166 4.54 -20.06 12.39
N ARG A 167 4.34 -20.26 13.69
CA ARG A 167 3.06 -20.01 14.36
C ARG A 167 2.60 -18.57 14.19
N LEU A 168 3.50 -17.58 14.33
CA LEU A 168 3.19 -16.18 14.06
C LEU A 168 2.78 -15.94 12.61
N TYR A 169 3.44 -16.58 11.64
CA TYR A 169 3.04 -16.50 10.23
C TYR A 169 1.62 -17.02 10.01
N ILE A 170 1.30 -18.20 10.53
CA ILE A 170 -0.04 -18.80 10.39
C ILE A 170 -1.10 -17.96 11.11
N ALA A 171 -0.81 -17.54 12.34
CA ALA A 171 -1.73 -16.75 13.16
C ALA A 171 -2.00 -15.37 12.55
N LEU A 172 -0.96 -14.67 12.08
CA LEU A 172 -1.10 -13.36 11.44
C LEU A 172 -1.89 -13.48 10.13
N LYS A 173 -1.61 -14.50 9.32
CA LYS A 173 -2.37 -14.79 8.10
C LYS A 173 -3.85 -15.01 8.41
N LYS A 174 -4.13 -15.84 9.41
CA LYS A 174 -5.50 -16.12 9.86
C LYS A 174 -6.21 -14.85 10.32
N LEU A 175 -5.57 -14.07 11.19
CA LEU A 175 -6.12 -12.82 11.72
C LEU A 175 -6.45 -11.83 10.59
N VAL A 176 -5.56 -11.68 9.62
CA VAL A 176 -5.78 -10.82 8.43
C VAL A 176 -6.99 -11.27 7.62
N LEU A 177 -7.12 -12.57 7.37
CA LEU A 177 -8.23 -13.12 6.58
C LEU A 177 -9.56 -13.02 7.33
N ASP A 178 -9.59 -13.39 8.61
CA ASP A 178 -10.79 -13.39 9.44
C ASP A 178 -11.34 -11.97 9.62
N ARG A 179 -10.47 -10.99 9.85
CA ARG A 179 -10.83 -9.57 10.02
C ARG A 179 -10.85 -8.77 8.72
N LYS A 180 -10.52 -9.40 7.60
CA LYS A 180 -10.49 -8.79 6.25
C LYS A 180 -9.59 -7.55 6.16
N TYR A 181 -8.44 -7.60 6.85
CA TYR A 181 -7.44 -6.54 6.75
C TYR A 181 -6.79 -6.53 5.37
N ASN A 182 -6.56 -5.32 4.87
CA ASN A 182 -5.91 -5.12 3.57
C ASN A 182 -4.41 -4.91 3.71
N VAL A 183 -3.99 -4.42 4.87
CA VAL A 183 -2.61 -4.16 5.26
C VAL A 183 -2.52 -4.26 6.78
N VAL A 184 -1.37 -4.68 7.30
CA VAL A 184 -1.13 -4.71 8.75
C VAL A 184 0.16 -4.01 9.12
N ALA A 185 0.16 -3.35 10.27
CA ALA A 185 1.36 -2.84 10.93
C ALA A 185 1.57 -3.64 12.21
N VAL A 186 2.69 -4.36 12.31
CA VAL A 186 2.95 -5.29 13.43
C VAL A 186 4.01 -4.68 14.32
N LYS A 187 3.70 -4.47 15.59
CA LYS A 187 4.70 -4.15 16.62
C LYS A 187 5.56 -5.40 16.86
N CYS A 188 6.70 -5.47 16.19
CA CYS A 188 7.62 -6.61 16.29
C CYS A 188 8.52 -6.55 17.54
N PHE A 189 8.78 -5.35 18.06
CA PHE A 189 9.57 -5.06 19.25
C PHE A 189 9.01 -3.82 19.96
N PRO A 190 9.27 -3.56 21.26
CA PRO A 190 9.56 -4.57 22.28
C PRO A 190 8.37 -5.53 22.44
N GLU A 191 8.42 -6.45 23.39
CA GLU A 191 7.38 -7.41 23.78
C GLU A 191 7.31 -8.66 22.90
N LEU A 192 6.87 -8.57 21.64
CA LEU A 192 6.67 -9.77 20.80
C LEU A 192 7.98 -10.53 20.59
N GLY A 193 9.03 -9.83 20.18
CA GLY A 193 10.37 -10.41 20.02
C GLY A 193 11.02 -10.82 21.35
N ASP A 194 10.67 -10.19 22.47
CA ASP A 194 11.25 -10.46 23.79
C ASP A 194 10.64 -11.70 24.45
N HIS A 195 9.35 -11.95 24.24
CA HIS A 195 8.58 -12.96 24.97
C HIS A 195 8.12 -14.13 24.09
N TYR A 196 8.16 -13.98 22.76
CA TYR A 196 7.68 -15.01 21.84
C TYR A 196 8.71 -15.34 20.76
N ALA A 197 8.72 -14.56 19.68
CA ALA A 197 9.61 -14.63 18.53
C ALA A 197 9.40 -13.35 17.68
N THR A 198 10.33 -13.03 16.78
CA THR A 198 10.12 -11.91 15.86
C THR A 198 9.10 -12.28 14.77
N ALA A 199 8.35 -11.28 14.29
CA ALA A 199 7.39 -11.47 13.19
C ALA A 199 8.06 -11.50 11.80
N CYS A 200 9.40 -11.46 11.72
CA CYS A 200 10.14 -11.25 10.47
C CYS A 200 9.88 -12.32 9.42
N LEU A 201 9.74 -13.59 9.81
CA LEU A 201 9.36 -14.66 8.88
C LEU A 201 7.98 -14.41 8.27
N ALA A 202 6.99 -14.07 9.11
CA ALA A 202 5.65 -13.75 8.66
C ALA A 202 5.65 -12.56 7.70
N GLN A 203 6.38 -11.49 8.05
CA GLN A 203 6.49 -10.26 7.26
C GLN A 203 7.30 -10.45 5.97
N SER A 204 8.07 -11.53 5.85
CA SER A 204 8.78 -11.91 4.62
C SER A 204 7.91 -12.75 3.67
N LEU A 205 7.04 -13.63 4.22
CA LEU A 205 6.20 -14.52 3.43
C LEU A 205 4.89 -13.87 2.97
N LEU A 206 4.22 -13.14 3.86
CA LEU A 206 2.89 -12.57 3.59
C LEU A 206 2.84 -11.60 2.40
N PRO A 207 3.86 -10.74 2.15
CA PRO A 207 3.84 -9.87 0.99
C PRO A 207 3.80 -10.63 -0.34
N ASP A 208 4.48 -11.77 -0.46
CA ASP A 208 4.43 -12.64 -1.66
C ASP A 208 3.02 -13.21 -1.90
N GLU A 209 2.19 -13.26 -0.85
CA GLU A 209 0.79 -13.69 -0.91
C GLU A 209 -0.20 -12.53 -1.10
N GLY A 210 0.31 -11.31 -1.29
CA GLY A 210 -0.50 -10.11 -1.47
C GLY A 210 -0.98 -9.47 -0.16
N ILE A 211 -0.47 -9.92 0.99
CA ILE A 211 -0.75 -9.30 2.29
C ILE A 211 0.39 -8.34 2.65
N VAL A 212 0.11 -7.04 2.56
CA VAL A 212 1.09 -6.01 2.87
C VAL A 212 1.29 -5.90 4.38
N THR A 213 2.56 -5.84 4.81
CA THR A 213 2.92 -5.72 6.23
C THR A 213 3.97 -4.62 6.45
N SER A 214 3.99 -4.01 7.64
CA SER A 214 5.10 -3.19 8.14
C SER A 214 5.56 -3.66 9.52
N CYS A 215 6.82 -3.42 9.88
CA CYS A 215 7.35 -3.67 11.23
C CYS A 215 7.12 -2.49 12.15
N ILE A 216 7.48 -2.69 13.42
CA ILE A 216 7.49 -1.71 14.51
C ILE A 216 6.18 -0.91 14.66
N GLY A 217 5.05 -1.47 14.21
CA GLY A 217 3.76 -0.78 14.22
C GLY A 217 3.75 0.50 13.38
N ASP A 218 4.63 0.64 12.39
CA ASP A 218 4.73 1.85 11.57
C ASP A 218 3.59 1.92 10.55
N VAL A 219 2.60 2.77 10.87
CA VAL A 219 1.41 2.95 10.04
C VAL A 219 1.72 3.74 8.77
N ASN A 220 2.65 4.70 8.80
CA ASN A 220 2.99 5.49 7.62
C ASN A 220 3.73 4.64 6.58
N THR A 221 4.62 3.76 7.02
CA THR A 221 5.27 2.76 6.18
C THR A 221 4.25 1.75 5.64
N ALA A 222 3.32 1.26 6.48
CA ALA A 222 2.25 0.37 6.03
C ALA A 222 1.38 1.00 4.92
N LEU A 223 0.97 2.27 5.09
CA LEU A 223 0.18 3.00 4.09
C LEU A 223 0.97 3.20 2.79
N SER A 224 2.24 3.58 2.90
CA SER A 224 3.12 3.79 1.72
C SER A 224 3.35 2.49 0.95
N ALA A 225 3.67 1.40 1.67
CA ALA A 225 3.80 0.06 1.11
C ALA A 225 2.49 -0.40 0.44
N TYR A 226 1.35 -0.16 1.07
CA TYR A 226 0.05 -0.55 0.50
C TYR A 226 -0.30 0.24 -0.76
N ILE A 227 0.00 1.54 -0.80
CA ILE A 227 -0.17 2.36 -2.01
C ILE A 227 0.71 1.84 -3.15
N LEU A 228 1.98 1.53 -2.88
CA LEU A 228 2.90 0.96 -3.86
C LEU A 228 2.43 -0.42 -4.35
N TYR A 229 1.93 -1.26 -3.44
CA TYR A 229 1.33 -2.54 -3.80
C TYR A 229 0.10 -2.35 -4.70
N LEU A 230 -0.81 -1.43 -4.40
CA LEU A 230 -1.97 -1.15 -5.26
C LEU A 230 -1.58 -0.60 -6.64
N LEU A 231 -0.48 0.14 -6.74
CA LEU A 231 0.02 0.68 -8.02
C LEU A 231 0.74 -0.37 -8.86
N SER A 232 1.46 -1.29 -8.23
CA SER A 232 2.37 -2.23 -8.91
C SER A 232 1.83 -3.66 -9.02
N GLY A 233 0.93 -4.05 -8.12
CA GLY A 233 0.52 -5.44 -7.92
C GLY A 233 1.63 -6.34 -7.37
N LYS A 234 2.75 -5.77 -6.89
CA LYS A 234 3.95 -6.50 -6.47
C LYS A 234 4.28 -6.26 -4.99
N PRO A 235 4.94 -7.22 -4.33
CA PRO A 235 5.42 -7.04 -2.96
C PRO A 235 6.36 -5.84 -2.83
N THR A 236 6.33 -5.20 -1.66
CA THR A 236 7.15 -4.02 -1.34
C THR A 236 8.15 -4.33 -0.25
N PHE A 237 9.37 -3.83 -0.40
CA PHE A 237 10.40 -3.93 0.63
C PHE A 237 10.46 -2.63 1.44
N ASN A 238 10.47 -2.76 2.77
CA ASN A 238 10.51 -1.64 3.72
C ASN A 238 11.85 -1.64 4.49
N PRO A 239 12.96 -1.26 3.86
CA PRO A 239 14.27 -1.28 4.52
C PRO A 239 14.54 -0.03 5.34
N ASP A 240 15.43 -0.18 6.32
CA ASP A 240 16.16 0.91 6.92
C ASP A 240 17.35 1.33 6.04
N VAL A 241 17.67 2.62 6.10
CA VAL A 241 18.95 3.13 5.57
C VAL A 241 20.06 2.73 6.54
N GLN A 242 20.67 1.57 6.30
CA GLN A 242 21.75 1.04 7.15
C GLN A 242 23.05 1.84 7.00
N GLN A 243 23.40 2.25 5.78
CA GLN A 243 24.66 2.96 5.54
C GLN A 243 24.59 3.85 4.29
N ILE A 244 25.20 5.04 4.36
CA ILE A 244 25.42 5.92 3.20
C ILE A 244 26.94 6.01 2.93
N ARG A 245 27.39 5.46 1.81
CA ARG A 245 28.79 5.49 1.35
C ARG A 245 28.96 6.58 0.29
N LYS A 246 29.18 7.82 0.74
CA LYS A 246 29.21 9.02 -0.12
C LYS A 246 30.23 8.94 -1.26
N TRP A 247 31.45 8.46 -0.98
CA TRP A 247 32.53 8.39 -1.97
C TRP A 247 32.26 7.41 -3.11
N GLU A 248 31.37 6.45 -2.88
CA GLU A 248 31.01 5.42 -3.85
C GLU A 248 29.63 5.68 -4.46
N ASN A 249 28.92 6.72 -4.02
CA ASN A 249 27.52 6.98 -4.38
C ASN A 249 26.60 5.77 -4.12
N VAL A 250 26.80 5.08 -2.98
CA VAL A 250 26.03 3.89 -2.60
C VAL A 250 25.23 4.13 -1.32
N VAL A 251 23.95 3.74 -1.32
CA VAL A 251 23.12 3.61 -0.12
C VAL A 251 22.83 2.13 0.11
N LYS A 252 23.18 1.62 1.29
CA LYS A 252 22.89 0.26 1.70
C LYS A 252 21.59 0.24 2.48
N LEU A 253 20.64 -0.53 1.96
CA LEU A 253 19.31 -0.74 2.53
C LEU A 253 19.25 -2.14 3.15
N ALA A 254 18.80 -2.23 4.40
CA ALA A 254 18.60 -3.51 5.08
C ALA A 254 17.40 -3.40 6.01
N SER A 255 16.62 -4.47 6.15
CA SER A 255 15.63 -4.57 7.21
C SER A 255 16.26 -5.29 8.42
N ASP A 256 15.67 -5.05 9.59
CA ASP A 256 15.82 -5.79 10.83
C ASP A 256 15.56 -7.30 10.75
N GLY A 257 15.03 -7.80 9.64
CA GLY A 257 14.98 -9.23 9.32
C GLY A 257 13.89 -9.65 8.33
N ALA A 258 13.03 -8.72 7.89
CA ALA A 258 11.92 -8.98 6.99
C ALA A 258 12.18 -8.46 5.57
N ALA A 259 12.08 -9.34 4.58
CA ALA A 259 12.12 -8.96 3.17
C ALA A 259 11.24 -9.90 2.35
N PRO A 260 10.38 -9.39 1.44
CA PRO A 260 9.67 -10.24 0.50
C PRO A 260 10.67 -11.06 -0.32
N ILE A 261 10.47 -12.37 -0.32
CA ILE A 261 11.46 -13.31 -0.83
C ILE A 261 11.49 -13.26 -2.36
N SER A 262 10.36 -12.93 -2.99
CA SER A 262 10.28 -12.65 -4.43
C SER A 262 11.18 -11.51 -4.94
N LEU A 263 11.73 -10.69 -4.04
CA LEU A 263 12.66 -9.61 -4.40
C LEU A 263 14.13 -10.04 -4.37
N ALA A 264 14.43 -11.25 -3.92
CA ALA A 264 15.78 -11.81 -3.98
C ALA A 264 16.19 -12.09 -5.44
N GLU A 265 17.49 -11.92 -5.74
CA GLU A 265 18.05 -12.33 -7.04
C GLU A 265 17.94 -13.85 -7.24
N ASP A 266 18.14 -14.62 -6.17
CA ASP A 266 17.98 -16.07 -6.12
C ASP A 266 17.09 -16.44 -4.94
N VAL A 267 15.85 -16.86 -5.21
CA VAL A 267 14.83 -17.19 -4.20
C VAL A 267 15.20 -18.42 -3.37
N LYS A 268 16.13 -19.27 -3.84
CA LYS A 268 16.48 -20.52 -3.17
C LYS A 268 17.63 -20.38 -2.17
N LYS A 269 18.47 -19.35 -2.32
CA LYS A 269 19.67 -19.10 -1.51
C LYS A 269 19.39 -18.13 -0.37
#